data_AF-A0A6A6TXB3-F1
#
_entry.id   AF-A0A6A6TXB3-F1
#
_cell.length_a   1.000
_cell.length_b   1.000
_cell.length_c   1.000
_cell.angle_alpha   90.00
_cell.angle_beta   90.00
_cell.angle_gamma   90.00
#
_symmetry.space_group_name_H-M   'P 1'
#
loop_
_entity.id
_entity.type
_entity.pdbx_description
1 polymer ?
#
loop_
_entity_poly.entity_id
_entity_poly.type
_entity_poly.pdbx_seq_one_letter_code
_entity_poly.pdbx_strand_id
1 'polypeptide(L)'
;MAQKSAKTLASRNTSRLHQTHLTTLAVHTFHLLTRLLLFRSTLTRRSIALWLLLSLPALAIEAYLDKVGRPTYIVRPDGTKDGVKELKRPGEDLEAQGVMEWAWDVVYWSWGCTGLAAVLGDWGWSIWVSLFGAVGVYVGLMGWWVGCCSALYGLELVWGVYWG
;
A
#
# COMPACT_ATOMS: atom_id res chain seq x y z
N MET A 1 9.48 25.78 -18.97
CA MET A 1 9.61 25.35 -17.55
C MET A 1 8.71 24.14 -17.20
N ALA A 2 7.49 24.03 -17.77
CA ALA A 2 6.54 22.94 -17.48
C ALA A 2 7.04 21.51 -17.78
N GLN A 3 7.92 21.30 -18.78
CA GLN A 3 8.46 19.97 -19.03
C GLN A 3 9.53 19.52 -18.02
N LYS A 4 10.19 20.46 -17.31
CA LYS A 4 11.23 20.11 -16.34
C LYS A 4 10.60 19.47 -15.09
N SER A 5 9.52 20.04 -14.57
CA SER A 5 8.78 19.50 -13.43
C SER A 5 8.17 18.12 -13.72
N ALA A 6 7.61 17.92 -14.92
CA ALA A 6 7.06 16.62 -15.33
C ALA A 6 8.15 15.53 -15.41
N LYS A 7 9.34 15.86 -15.95
CA LYS A 7 10.48 14.92 -16.01
C LYS A 7 11.02 14.59 -14.61
N THR A 8 11.09 15.57 -13.71
CA THR A 8 11.51 15.33 -12.32
C THR A 8 10.49 14.47 -11.56
N LEU A 9 9.19 14.67 -11.80
CA LEU A 9 8.13 13.84 -11.19
C LEU A 9 8.23 12.38 -11.66
N ALA A 10 8.34 12.16 -12.97
CA ALA A 10 8.51 10.82 -13.55
C ALA A 10 9.74 10.09 -12.99
N SER A 11 10.87 10.80 -12.85
CA SER A 11 12.10 10.23 -12.27
C SER A 11 11.91 9.87 -10.80
N ARG A 12 11.25 10.71 -10.01
CA ARG A 12 10.97 10.44 -8.59
C ARG A 12 10.06 9.23 -8.43
N ASN A 13 8.96 9.17 -9.19
CA ASN A 13 8.02 8.05 -9.17
C ASN A 13 8.71 6.72 -9.49
N THR A 14 9.57 6.70 -10.51
CA THR A 14 10.31 5.49 -10.91
C THR A 14 11.25 5.02 -9.80
N SER A 15 11.99 5.94 -9.18
CA SER A 15 12.87 5.62 -8.05
C SER A 15 12.08 5.09 -6.85
N ARG A 16 10.93 5.70 -6.53
CA ARG A 16 10.06 5.25 -5.44
C ARG A 16 9.52 3.84 -5.68
N LEU A 17 8.94 3.58 -6.86
CA LEU A 17 8.43 2.25 -7.22
C LEU A 17 9.51 1.17 -7.15
N HIS A 18 10.73 1.47 -7.62
CA HIS A 18 11.83 0.51 -7.55
C HIS A 18 12.24 0.18 -6.11
N GLN A 19 12.32 1.20 -5.24
CA GLN A 19 12.61 0.97 -3.82
C GLN A 19 11.50 0.16 -3.14
N THR A 20 10.24 0.43 -3.48
CA THR A 20 9.10 -0.30 -2.95
C THR A 20 9.13 -1.77 -3.35
N HIS A 21 9.34 -2.07 -4.63
CA HIS A 21 9.45 -3.46 -5.10
C HIS A 21 10.62 -4.21 -4.47
N LEU A 22 11.77 -3.55 -4.31
CA LEU A 22 12.92 -4.13 -3.61
C LEU A 22 12.60 -4.40 -2.14
N THR A 23 11.88 -3.49 -1.49
CA THR A 23 11.51 -3.65 -0.07
C THR A 23 10.49 -4.77 0.10
N THR A 24 9.44 -4.82 -0.72
CA THR A 24 8.48 -5.93 -0.73
C THR A 24 9.20 -7.26 -0.96
N LEU A 25 10.07 -7.35 -1.97
CA LEU A 25 10.84 -8.57 -2.23
C LEU A 25 11.71 -8.94 -1.02
N ALA A 26 12.39 -7.97 -0.41
CA ALA A 26 13.26 -8.20 0.74
C ALA A 26 12.46 -8.70 1.97
N VAL A 27 11.33 -8.07 2.30
CA VAL A 27 10.49 -8.45 3.44
C VAL A 27 9.91 -9.85 3.25
N HIS A 28 9.42 -10.16 2.04
CA HIS A 28 8.87 -11.48 1.73
C HIS A 28 9.94 -12.57 1.69
N THR A 29 11.10 -12.27 1.10
CA THR A 29 12.23 -13.21 1.07
C THR A 29 12.75 -13.46 2.48
N PHE A 30 12.87 -12.41 3.30
CA PHE A 30 13.23 -12.52 4.70
C PHE A 30 12.24 -13.44 5.43
N HIS A 31 10.94 -13.20 5.30
CA HIS A 31 9.91 -14.05 5.90
C HIS A 31 10.06 -15.53 5.53
N LEU A 32 10.27 -15.82 4.25
CA LEU A 32 10.47 -17.19 3.76
C LEU A 32 11.75 -17.81 4.29
N LEU A 33 12.86 -17.06 4.32
CA LEU A 33 14.15 -17.53 4.83
C LEU A 33 14.07 -17.83 6.33
N THR A 34 13.47 -16.94 7.13
CA THR A 34 13.34 -17.14 8.57
C THR A 34 12.49 -18.37 8.87
N ARG A 35 11.41 -18.61 8.12
CA ARG A 35 10.60 -19.83 8.26
C ARG A 35 11.32 -21.09 7.77
N LEU A 36 12.08 -21.02 6.68
CA LEU A 36 12.80 -22.17 6.15
C LEU A 36 13.97 -22.59 7.07
N LEU A 37 14.69 -21.62 7.63
CA LEU A 37 15.91 -21.85 8.40
C LEU A 37 15.64 -22.09 9.89
N LEU A 38 14.75 -21.31 10.52
CA LEU A 38 14.53 -21.36 11.98
C LEU A 38 13.27 -22.16 12.37
N PHE A 39 12.23 -22.15 11.54
CA PHE A 39 10.91 -22.70 11.88
C PHE A 39 10.40 -23.72 10.86
N ARG A 40 11.27 -24.62 10.40
CA ARG A 40 10.95 -25.62 9.36
C ARG A 40 9.76 -26.51 9.72
N SER A 41 9.53 -26.77 11.02
CA SER A 41 8.38 -27.54 11.53
C SER A 41 7.05 -26.77 11.52
N THR A 42 7.08 -25.45 11.39
CA THR A 42 5.89 -24.57 11.47
C THR A 42 5.43 -24.11 10.09
N LEU A 43 6.01 -24.68 9.03
CA LEU A 43 5.70 -24.41 7.63
C LEU A 43 4.42 -25.17 7.21
N THR A 44 3.33 -24.86 7.90
CA THR A 44 2.02 -25.50 7.73
C THR A 44 1.25 -24.81 6.60
N ARG A 45 0.40 -25.54 5.87
CA ARG A 45 -0.46 -24.96 4.80
C ARG A 45 -1.26 -23.74 5.26
N ARG A 46 -1.68 -23.74 6.53
CA ARG A 46 -2.40 -22.62 7.16
C ARG A 46 -1.55 -21.35 7.25
N SER A 47 -0.27 -21.47 7.58
CA SER A 47 0.64 -20.32 7.73
C SER A 47 0.94 -19.69 6.37
N ILE A 48 1.13 -20.51 5.33
CA ILE A 48 1.29 -20.05 3.94
C ILE A 48 -0.02 -19.40 3.45
N ALA A 49 -1.18 -19.99 3.73
CA ALA A 49 -2.47 -19.43 3.32
C ALA A 49 -2.76 -18.08 4.00
N LEU A 50 -2.45 -17.94 5.30
CA LEU A 50 -2.56 -16.65 6.01
C LEU A 50 -1.59 -15.63 5.44
N TRP A 51 -0.34 -16.03 5.17
CA TRP A 51 0.64 -15.16 4.55
C TRP A 51 0.18 -14.66 3.18
N LEU A 52 -0.36 -15.54 2.34
CA LEU A 52 -0.88 -15.17 1.04
C LEU A 52 -2.08 -14.22 1.19
N LEU A 53 -3.04 -14.56 2.05
CA LEU A 53 -4.28 -13.78 2.22
C LEU A 53 -4.02 -12.38 2.79
N LEU A 54 -3.13 -12.26 3.78
CA LEU A 54 -2.81 -10.98 4.41
C LEU A 54 -1.84 -10.13 3.60
N SER A 55 -1.00 -10.73 2.76
CA SER A 55 -0.13 -9.96 1.86
C SER A 55 -0.80 -9.54 0.54
N LEU A 56 -1.84 -10.27 0.11
CA LEU A 56 -2.60 -9.95 -1.10
C LEU A 56 -3.10 -8.49 -1.19
N PRO A 57 -3.70 -7.87 -0.15
CA PRO A 57 -4.14 -6.48 -0.24
C PRO A 57 -2.97 -5.51 -0.46
N ALA A 58 -1.82 -5.74 0.18
CA ALA A 58 -0.63 -4.92 -0.02
C ALA A 58 -0.08 -5.05 -1.44
N LEU A 59 -0.02 -6.28 -1.97
CA LEU A 59 0.41 -6.55 -3.34
C LEU A 59 -0.56 -5.96 -4.37
N ALA A 60 -1.87 -5.96 -4.09
CA ALA A 60 -2.88 -5.36 -4.95
C ALA A 60 -2.75 -3.83 -4.99
N ILE A 61 -2.49 -3.19 -3.85
CA ILE A 61 -2.24 -1.74 -3.77
C ILE A 61 -0.92 -1.40 -4.47
N GLU A 62 0.13 -2.16 -4.26
CA GLU A 62 1.42 -1.96 -4.94
C GLU A 62 1.28 -2.07 -6.46
N ALA A 63 0.51 -3.05 -6.95
CA ALA A 63 0.19 -3.19 -8.37
C ALA A 63 -0.67 -2.03 -8.91
N TYR A 64 -1.53 -1.42 -8.07
CA TYR A 64 -2.27 -0.22 -8.41
C TYR A 64 -1.36 1.01 -8.50
N LEU A 65 -0.47 1.21 -7.52
CA LEU A 65 0.52 2.29 -7.51
C LEU A 65 1.45 2.22 -8.73
N ASP A 66 1.86 1.01 -9.14
CA ASP A 66 2.69 0.81 -10.31
C ASP A 66 1.96 1.20 -11.61
N LYS A 67 0.66 0.90 -11.72
CA LYS A 67 -0.16 1.32 -12.88
C LYS A 67 -0.32 2.84 -12.96
N VAL A 68 -0.49 3.50 -11.81
CA VAL A 68 -0.78 4.95 -11.75
C VAL A 68 0.51 5.79 -11.84
N GLY A 69 1.61 5.29 -11.28
CA GLY A 69 2.89 5.99 -11.20
C GLY A 69 3.83 5.80 -12.40
N ARG A 70 3.58 4.80 -13.27
CA ARG A 70 4.48 4.51 -14.42
C ARG A 70 4.47 5.62 -15.47
N PRO A 71 5.62 6.24 -15.77
CA PRO A 71 5.71 7.25 -16.81
C PRO A 71 5.60 6.61 -18.20
N THR A 72 4.79 7.21 -19.07
CA THR A 72 4.63 6.78 -20.46
C THR A 72 5.47 7.66 -21.38
N TYR A 73 6.34 7.03 -22.17
CA TYR A 73 7.19 7.71 -23.16
C TYR A 73 6.69 7.41 -24.57
N ILE A 74 6.71 8.41 -25.44
CA ILE A 74 6.53 8.22 -26.88
C ILE A 74 7.90 8.26 -27.56
N VAL A 75 8.12 7.32 -28.47
CA VAL A 75 9.29 7.35 -29.35
C VAL A 75 8.89 8.19 -30.56
N ARG A 76 9.44 9.41 -30.64
CA ARG A 76 9.27 10.22 -31.85
C ARG A 76 10.18 9.61 -32.94
N PRO A 77 9.66 9.28 -34.13
CA PRO A 77 10.49 8.89 -35.26
C PRO A 77 11.10 10.15 -35.86
N ASP A 78 12.01 10.79 -35.14
CA ASP A 78 12.89 11.79 -35.71
C ASP A 78 14.21 11.08 -35.98
N GLY A 79 14.74 11.18 -37.21
CA GLY A 79 15.71 10.26 -37.84
C GLY A 79 17.11 10.16 -37.20
N THR A 80 17.24 10.44 -35.91
CA THR A 80 18.43 10.21 -35.10
C THR A 80 18.35 8.81 -34.51
N LYS A 81 19.44 8.04 -34.64
CA LYS A 81 19.53 6.61 -34.27
C LYS A 81 19.25 6.32 -32.78
N ASP A 82 19.20 7.37 -31.96
CA ASP A 82 18.77 7.36 -30.57
C ASP A 82 17.45 8.14 -30.45
N GLY A 83 16.32 7.48 -30.74
CA GLY A 83 15.00 8.11 -30.71
C GLY A 83 14.76 8.85 -29.38
N VAL A 84 14.60 10.17 -29.46
CA VAL A 84 14.39 11.02 -28.28
C VAL A 84 13.08 10.60 -27.62
N LYS A 85 13.18 9.96 -26.45
CA LYS A 85 12.02 9.56 -25.63
C LYS A 85 11.37 10.80 -25.05
N GLU A 86 10.32 11.29 -25.69
CA GLU A 86 9.54 12.41 -25.20
C GLU A 86 8.52 11.90 -24.18
N LEU A 87 8.47 12.54 -23.00
CA LEU A 87 7.57 12.15 -21.91
C LEU A 87 6.13 12.54 -22.27
N LYS A 88 5.27 11.55 -22.53
CA LYS A 88 3.84 11.76 -22.87
C LYS A 88 3.01 12.01 -21.62
N ARG A 89 3.25 11.22 -20.56
CA ARG A 89 2.54 11.32 -19.28
C ARG A 89 3.51 11.03 -18.13
N PRO A 90 3.68 11.93 -17.16
CA PRO A 90 4.59 11.73 -16.03
C PRO A 90 4.10 10.70 -14.99
N GLY A 91 2.82 10.31 -15.02
CA GLY A 91 2.18 9.55 -13.96
C GLY A 91 1.53 10.48 -12.93
N GLU A 92 0.70 9.93 -12.04
CA GLU A 92 0.20 10.68 -10.87
C GLU A 92 1.31 10.82 -9.82
N ASP A 93 1.23 11.83 -8.97
CA ASP A 93 2.21 11.99 -7.89
C ASP A 93 1.97 10.92 -6.82
N LEU A 94 2.95 10.04 -6.62
CA LEU A 94 2.88 9.00 -5.61
C LEU A 94 2.96 9.55 -4.18
N GLU A 95 3.36 10.81 -4.01
CA GLU A 95 3.47 11.49 -2.70
C GLU A 95 2.29 12.47 -2.47
N ALA A 96 1.19 12.34 -3.23
CA ALA A 96 0.00 13.16 -3.02
C ALA A 96 -0.66 12.87 -1.65
N GLN A 97 -1.11 13.92 -0.96
CA GLN A 97 -1.85 13.78 0.30
C GLN A 97 -3.25 13.19 0.09
N GLY A 98 -3.75 12.44 1.09
CA GLY A 98 -5.08 11.84 1.07
C GLY A 98 -5.05 10.36 0.69
N VAL A 99 -5.57 9.99 -0.49
CA VAL A 99 -5.75 8.58 -0.88
C VAL A 99 -4.42 7.86 -1.09
N MET A 100 -3.42 8.55 -1.68
CA MET A 100 -2.10 7.96 -1.92
C MET A 100 -1.32 7.79 -0.63
N GLU A 101 -1.41 8.77 0.28
CA GLU A 101 -0.89 8.66 1.65
C GLU A 101 -1.49 7.45 2.39
N TRP A 102 -2.81 7.31 2.37
CA TRP A 102 -3.47 6.14 2.96
C TRP A 102 -3.04 4.82 2.30
N ALA A 103 -2.88 4.80 0.97
CA ALA A 103 -2.40 3.62 0.26
C ALA A 103 -0.98 3.22 0.72
N TRP A 104 -0.10 4.19 0.93
CA TRP A 104 1.23 3.96 1.49
C TRP A 104 1.20 3.49 2.94
N ASP A 105 0.31 4.04 3.78
CA ASP A 105 0.15 3.57 5.15
C ASP A 105 -0.22 2.09 5.21
N VAL A 106 -1.14 1.65 4.35
CA VAL A 106 -1.52 0.24 4.27
C VAL A 106 -0.34 -0.64 3.83
N VAL A 107 0.45 -0.20 2.84
CA VAL A 107 1.63 -0.93 2.36
C VAL A 107 2.70 -1.03 3.45
N TYR A 108 3.09 0.10 4.06
CA TYR A 108 4.11 0.13 5.11
C TYR A 108 3.71 -0.69 6.33
N TRP A 109 2.44 -0.60 6.72
CA TRP A 109 1.92 -1.40 7.82
C TRP A 109 1.97 -2.90 7.52
N SER A 110 1.61 -3.28 6.29
CA SER A 110 1.65 -4.67 5.85
C SER A 110 3.07 -5.23 5.85
N TRP A 111 4.07 -4.42 5.46
CA TRP A 111 5.48 -4.79 5.59
C TRP A 111 5.91 -4.98 7.03
N GLY A 112 5.57 -4.02 7.91
CA GLY A 112 5.89 -4.09 9.33
C GLY A 112 5.35 -5.37 9.96
N CYS A 113 4.10 -5.71 9.69
CA CYS A 113 3.51 -6.93 10.21
C CYS A 113 4.08 -8.21 9.57
N THR A 114 4.40 -8.20 8.28
CA THR A 114 5.02 -9.36 7.62
C THR A 114 6.42 -9.62 8.21
N GLY A 115 7.18 -8.56 8.46
CA GLY A 115 8.47 -8.62 9.17
C GLY A 115 8.31 -9.11 10.61
N LEU A 116 7.31 -8.61 11.34
CA LEU A 116 7.04 -9.06 12.70
C LEU A 116 6.63 -10.54 12.76
N ALA A 117 5.79 -10.99 11.83
CA ALA A 117 5.40 -12.39 11.66
C ALA A 117 6.56 -13.28 11.18
N ALA A 118 7.60 -12.69 10.56
CA ALA A 118 8.84 -13.42 10.26
C ALA A 118 9.63 -13.73 11.53
N VAL A 119 9.65 -12.81 12.51
CA VAL A 119 10.43 -12.94 13.76
C VAL A 119 9.68 -13.72 14.83
N LEU A 120 8.39 -13.41 15.04
CA LEU A 120 7.57 -13.98 16.12
C LEU A 120 6.78 -15.24 15.69
N GLY A 121 6.92 -15.67 14.44
CA GLY A 121 6.18 -16.82 13.89
C GLY A 121 4.68 -16.55 13.74
N ASP A 122 3.85 -17.60 13.89
CA ASP A 122 2.39 -17.49 13.69
C ASP A 122 1.68 -16.57 14.71
N TRP A 123 2.32 -16.29 15.85
CA TRP A 123 1.86 -15.28 16.80
C TRP A 123 1.99 -13.84 16.28
N GLY A 124 2.89 -13.56 15.33
CA GLY A 124 2.96 -12.22 14.74
C GLY A 124 1.70 -11.83 13.96
N TRP A 125 0.93 -12.82 13.49
CA TRP A 125 -0.37 -12.58 12.84
C TRP A 125 -1.45 -12.13 13.81
N SER A 126 -1.36 -12.47 15.10
CA SER A 126 -2.36 -12.04 16.08
C SER A 126 -2.32 -10.53 16.28
N ILE A 127 -1.16 -9.88 16.14
CA ILE A 127 -1.04 -8.41 16.16
C ILE A 127 -1.75 -7.77 14.96
N TRP A 128 -1.72 -8.41 13.79
CA TRP A 128 -2.49 -7.96 12.62
C TRP A 128 -4.00 -7.99 12.89
N VAL A 129 -4.49 -9.12 13.42
CA VAL A 129 -5.90 -9.30 13.76
C VAL A 129 -6.32 -8.40 14.92
N SER A 130 -5.47 -8.20 15.92
CA SER A 130 -5.79 -7.35 17.07
C SER A 130 -5.89 -5.87 16.67
N LEU A 131 -5.05 -5.36 15.77
CA LEU A 131 -5.10 -3.95 15.37
C LEU A 131 -6.09 -3.69 14.23
N PHE A 132 -6.13 -4.47 13.15
CA PHE A 132 -7.18 -4.31 12.13
C PHE A 132 -8.54 -4.77 12.64
N GLY A 133 -8.60 -5.74 13.55
CA GLY A 133 -9.81 -6.10 14.26
C GLY A 133 -10.23 -5.01 15.24
N ALA A 134 -9.33 -4.40 16.01
CA ALA A 134 -9.69 -3.28 16.88
C ALA A 134 -10.10 -2.03 16.10
N VAL A 135 -9.42 -1.71 14.99
CA VAL A 135 -9.82 -0.60 14.10
C VAL A 135 -11.11 -0.94 13.36
N GLY A 136 -11.30 -2.16 12.88
CA GLY A 136 -12.55 -2.60 12.26
C GLY A 136 -13.73 -2.64 13.23
N VAL A 137 -13.49 -3.06 14.47
CA VAL A 137 -14.46 -2.98 15.57
C VAL A 137 -14.69 -1.53 15.97
N TYR A 138 -13.67 -0.69 16.04
CA TYR A 138 -13.80 0.74 16.37
C TYR A 138 -14.57 1.49 15.29
N VAL A 139 -14.22 1.33 14.02
CA VAL A 139 -14.93 1.91 12.87
C VAL A 139 -16.33 1.32 12.73
N GLY A 140 -16.51 0.03 12.99
CA GLY A 140 -17.81 -0.63 13.01
C GLY A 140 -18.71 -0.15 14.14
N LEU A 141 -18.16 0.04 15.34
CA LEU A 141 -18.83 0.62 16.50
C LEU A 141 -19.14 2.10 16.26
N MET A 142 -18.23 2.86 15.68
CA MET A 142 -18.47 4.27 15.31
C MET A 142 -19.51 4.38 14.21
N GLY A 143 -19.46 3.54 13.18
CA GLY A 143 -20.47 3.49 12.11
C GLY A 143 -21.84 3.06 12.62
N TRP A 144 -21.90 2.08 13.53
CA TRP A 144 -23.14 1.68 14.20
C TRP A 144 -23.66 2.78 15.13
N TRP A 145 -22.79 3.45 15.89
CA TRP A 145 -23.15 4.54 16.79
C TRP A 145 -23.65 5.77 16.01
N VAL A 146 -22.97 6.16 14.92
CA VAL A 146 -23.40 7.21 14.00
C VAL A 146 -24.71 6.82 13.31
N GLY A 147 -24.86 5.57 12.88
CA GLY A 147 -26.11 5.07 12.29
C GLY A 147 -27.27 5.09 13.28
N CYS A 148 -27.03 4.71 14.53
CA CYS A 148 -28.02 4.75 15.60
C CYS A 148 -28.40 6.19 15.98
N CYS A 149 -27.42 7.09 16.15
CA CYS A 149 -27.66 8.51 16.40
C CYS A 149 -28.37 9.20 15.22
N SER A 150 -28.03 8.87 13.98
CA SER A 150 -28.69 9.43 12.79
C SER A 150 -30.14 8.95 12.65
N ALA A 151 -30.42 7.72 13.06
CA ALA A 151 -31.77 7.16 13.11
C ALA A 151 -32.62 7.72 14.27
N LEU A 152 -31.98 8.13 15.38
CA LEU A 152 -32.66 8.67 16.56
C LEU A 152 -32.95 10.18 16.48
N TYR A 153 -32.14 10.97 15.77
CA TYR A 153 -32.25 12.43 15.81
C TYR A 153 -32.78 13.10 14.54
N GLY A 154 -32.95 12.37 13.43
CA GLY A 154 -33.30 12.99 12.15
C GLY A 154 -32.16 13.87 11.63
N LEU A 155 -31.95 13.88 10.32
CA LEU A 155 -30.89 14.67 9.68
C LEU A 155 -30.93 16.14 10.17
N GLU A 156 -29.76 16.67 10.55
CA GLU A 156 -29.28 18.05 10.29
C GLU A 156 -28.16 18.47 11.29
N LEU A 157 -28.05 17.90 12.49
CA LEU A 157 -27.20 18.49 13.55
C LEU A 157 -25.76 17.93 13.71
N VAL A 158 -25.41 16.78 13.14
CA VAL A 158 -24.09 16.15 13.42
C VAL A 158 -22.96 16.74 12.57
N TRP A 159 -23.26 17.27 11.38
CA TRP A 159 -22.23 17.79 10.47
C TRP A 159 -21.65 19.15 10.88
N GLY A 160 -22.36 19.94 11.69
CA GLY A 160 -21.93 21.29 12.09
C GLY A 160 -20.89 21.35 13.21
N VAL A 161 -20.64 20.26 13.94
CA VAL A 161 -19.78 20.27 15.14
C VAL A 161 -18.35 19.79 14.87
N TYR A 162 -18.11 19.08 13.76
CA TYR A 162 -16.80 18.45 13.48
C TYR A 162 -15.90 19.22 12.50
N TRP A 163 -16.36 20.34 11.91
CA TRP A 163 -15.59 21.19 10.98
C TRP A 163 -15.67 22.69 11.30
N GLY A 164 -15.81 23.04 12.58
CA GLY A 164 -15.66 24.41 13.09
C GLY A 164 -14.27 24.67 13.64
#